data_AF-A0A372RBM6-F1
#
_entry.id   AF-A0A372RBM6-F1
#
_cell.length_a   1.000
_cell.length_b   1.000
_cell.length_c   1.000
_cell.angle_alpha   90.00
_cell.angle_beta   90.00
_cell.angle_gamma   90.00
#
_symmetry.space_group_name_H-M   'P 1'
#
loop_
_entity.id
_entity.type
_entity.pdbx_description
1 polymer ?
#
loop_
_entity_poly.entity_id
_entity_poly.type
_entity_poly.pdbx_seq_one_letter_code
_entity_poly.pdbx_strand_id
1 'polypeptide(L)'
;MRPYILNCPTPSILSSFLPQLLKYMDEKLSKEWNDLIKNGVHISTLEEASAFEQSSLDINSNEFEEIFNEKVLRDLTRAYVDLLEPIFGSGASKNDELKEYMLNYMPITEYLLKSLCHLMTCKDSVSCIRTTQLCVRILPNLIKREALREFVGKELLSSALQALHDGYHKESHPVIISLITDIYIDLRPISTIPFETFANLLNMDYGKLQKFEVDLSQASELKIRKNIVKKFLEGITGVSKGEWFKINITGEQKSTKRTLAGNYIKPKIGVLDVDDPTGLVDLFD
;
A
#
# COMPACT_ATOMS: atom_id res chain seq x y z
N MET A 1 -4.56 -25.22 -1.15
CA MET A 1 -4.77 -24.35 0.04
C MET A 1 -6.13 -23.67 0.02
N ARG A 2 -6.47 -22.86 -1.00
CA ARG A 2 -7.75 -22.14 -1.06
C ARG A 2 -9.01 -22.98 -0.78
N PRO A 3 -9.21 -24.19 -1.38
CA PRO A 3 -10.39 -25.00 -1.04
C PRO A 3 -10.40 -25.52 0.40
N TYR A 4 -9.23 -25.75 1.01
CA TYR A 4 -9.11 -26.22 2.38
C TYR A 4 -9.50 -25.13 3.39
N ILE A 5 -9.08 -23.88 3.14
CA ILE A 5 -9.43 -22.73 3.98
C ILE A 5 -10.91 -22.37 3.83
N LEU A 6 -11.40 -22.26 2.59
CA LEU A 6 -12.78 -21.78 2.32
C LEU A 6 -13.87 -22.80 2.64
N ASN A 7 -13.55 -24.10 2.64
CA ASN A 7 -14.51 -25.16 2.98
C ASN A 7 -14.21 -25.80 4.34
N CYS A 8 -13.45 -25.12 5.21
CA CYS A 8 -13.15 -25.61 6.54
C CYS A 8 -14.45 -25.63 7.37
N PRO A 9 -14.86 -26.79 7.94
CA PRO A 9 -16.12 -26.89 8.68
C PRO A 9 -16.09 -26.13 10.01
N THR A 10 -14.91 -25.84 10.55
CA THR A 10 -14.76 -25.03 11.77
C THR A 10 -13.46 -24.24 11.70
N PRO A 11 -13.50 -22.89 11.77
CA PRO A 11 -12.30 -22.05 11.64
C PRO A 11 -11.18 -22.34 12.65
N SER A 12 -11.51 -22.89 13.83
CA SER A 12 -10.53 -23.24 14.87
C SER A 12 -9.50 -24.29 14.43
N ILE A 13 -9.84 -25.14 13.45
CA ILE A 13 -8.90 -26.12 12.86
C ILE A 13 -7.73 -25.40 12.18
N LEU A 14 -7.97 -24.16 11.72
CA LEU A 14 -6.97 -23.34 11.05
C LEU A 14 -6.04 -22.61 12.02
N SER A 15 -6.27 -22.69 13.34
CA SER A 15 -5.50 -21.98 14.38
C SER A 15 -4.00 -22.22 14.33
N SER A 16 -3.55 -23.41 13.97
CA SER A 16 -2.13 -23.78 13.87
C SER A 16 -1.56 -23.57 12.46
N PHE A 17 -2.41 -23.65 11.44
CA PHE A 17 -2.00 -23.60 10.04
C PHE A 17 -1.96 -22.17 9.48
N LEU A 18 -3.02 -21.39 9.67
CA LEU A 18 -3.14 -20.04 9.08
C LEU A 18 -2.06 -19.06 9.55
N PRO A 19 -1.72 -18.96 10.85
CA PRO A 19 -0.63 -18.08 11.28
C PRO A 19 0.68 -18.39 10.58
N GLN A 20 1.04 -19.68 10.47
CA GLN A 20 2.28 -20.11 9.85
C GLN A 20 2.30 -19.83 8.34
N LEU A 21 1.17 -20.06 7.68
CA LEU A 21 1.02 -19.75 6.25
C LEU A 21 1.14 -18.25 6.00
N LEU A 22 0.40 -17.42 6.73
CA LEU A 22 0.42 -15.96 6.55
C LEU A 22 1.80 -15.38 6.86
N LYS A 23 2.44 -15.84 7.95
CA LYS A 23 3.80 -15.47 8.30
C LYS A 23 4.79 -15.83 7.19
N TYR A 24 4.77 -17.08 6.73
CA TYR A 24 5.69 -17.54 5.69
C TYR A 24 5.50 -16.75 4.39
N MET A 25 4.25 -16.53 3.98
CA MET A 25 3.95 -15.77 2.77
C MET A 25 4.39 -14.31 2.88
N ASP A 26 4.15 -13.67 4.03
CA ASP A 26 4.62 -12.31 4.31
C ASP A 26 6.13 -12.19 4.19
N GLU A 27 6.86 -13.05 4.93
CA GLU A 27 8.32 -13.04 4.98
C GLU A 27 8.93 -13.36 3.61
N LYS A 28 8.39 -14.37 2.90
CA LYS A 28 8.87 -14.76 1.58
C LYS A 28 8.64 -13.64 0.57
N LEU A 29 7.42 -13.12 0.44
CA LEU A 29 7.12 -12.08 -0.54
C LEU A 29 7.92 -10.80 -0.26
N SER A 30 7.98 -10.38 1.01
CA SER A 30 8.74 -9.18 1.40
C SER A 30 10.22 -9.33 1.08
N LYS A 31 10.80 -10.50 1.36
CA LYS A 31 12.20 -10.79 1.04
C LYS A 31 12.45 -10.73 -0.46
N GLU A 32 11.69 -11.47 -1.26
CA GLU A 32 11.92 -11.54 -2.71
C GLU A 32 11.70 -10.18 -3.39
N TRP A 33 10.68 -9.41 -2.99
CA TRP A 33 10.49 -8.05 -3.51
C TRP A 33 11.65 -7.13 -3.13
N ASN A 34 12.15 -7.21 -1.90
CA ASN A 34 13.31 -6.42 -1.46
C ASN A 34 14.58 -6.83 -2.21
N ASP A 35 14.78 -8.12 -2.47
CA ASP A 35 15.95 -8.62 -3.21
C ASP A 35 15.90 -8.13 -4.67
N LEU A 36 14.73 -8.15 -5.33
CA LEU A 36 14.57 -7.56 -6.66
C LEU A 36 14.89 -6.06 -6.68
N ILE A 37 14.39 -5.30 -5.69
CA ILE A 37 14.66 -3.85 -5.59
C ILE A 37 16.16 -3.59 -5.37
N LYS A 38 16.81 -4.33 -4.47
CA LYS A 38 18.24 -4.18 -4.15
C LYS A 38 19.15 -4.54 -5.31
N ASN A 39 18.80 -5.58 -6.05
CA ASN A 39 19.57 -6.03 -7.21
C ASN A 39 19.43 -5.09 -8.41
N GLY A 40 18.62 -4.03 -8.30
CA GLY A 40 18.40 -3.06 -9.38
C GLY A 40 17.68 -3.68 -10.57
N VAL A 41 16.99 -4.80 -10.34
CA VAL A 41 16.22 -5.51 -11.37
C VAL A 41 15.26 -4.52 -11.99
N HIS A 42 15.14 -4.55 -13.32
CA HIS A 42 14.20 -3.68 -14.01
C HIS A 42 12.78 -4.13 -13.68
N ILE A 43 12.24 -3.61 -12.57
CA ILE A 43 10.86 -3.86 -12.17
C ILE A 43 9.99 -3.24 -13.23
N SER A 44 9.46 -4.11 -14.08
CA SER A 44 8.67 -3.70 -15.23
C SER A 44 7.39 -3.05 -14.74
N THR A 45 7.07 -1.88 -15.27
CA THR A 45 5.69 -1.38 -15.25
C THR A 45 4.82 -2.31 -16.09
N LEU A 46 3.50 -2.26 -15.90
CA LEU A 46 2.56 -3.12 -16.65
C LEU A 46 2.72 -2.96 -18.17
N GLU A 47 3.03 -1.74 -18.62
CA GLU A 47 3.30 -1.39 -20.01
C GLU A 47 4.60 -2.04 -20.52
N GLU A 48 5.69 -1.94 -19.75
CA GLU A 48 7.00 -2.52 -20.09
C GLU A 48 6.95 -4.06 -20.17
N ALA A 49 6.26 -4.71 -19.23
CA ALA A 49 6.10 -6.17 -19.24
C ALA A 49 5.35 -6.67 -20.49
N SER A 50 4.33 -5.94 -20.94
CA SER A 50 3.54 -6.29 -22.13
C SER A 50 4.30 -6.11 -23.44
N ALA A 51 5.21 -5.12 -23.50
CA ALA A 51 6.09 -4.89 -24.65
C ALA A 51 7.19 -5.96 -24.75
N PHE A 52 7.70 -6.43 -23.61
CA PHE A 52 8.77 -7.43 -23.52
C PHE A 52 8.35 -8.82 -24.04
N GLU A 53 7.08 -9.21 -23.82
CA GLU A 53 6.56 -10.49 -24.33
C GLU A 53 6.54 -10.55 -25.87
N GLN A 54 6.60 -9.41 -26.56
CA GLN A 54 6.57 -9.33 -28.03
C GLN A 54 7.96 -9.29 -28.68
N SER A 55 9.04 -9.01 -27.92
CA SER A 55 10.40 -8.81 -28.43
C SER A 55 11.38 -9.94 -28.10
N SER A 56 10.89 -11.14 -27.84
CA SER A 56 11.62 -12.26 -27.20
C SER A 56 12.75 -12.92 -28.01
N LEU A 57 13.36 -12.27 -29.00
CA LEU A 57 14.31 -12.91 -29.92
C LEU A 57 15.79 -12.73 -29.57
N ASP A 58 16.18 -11.77 -28.71
CA ASP A 58 17.60 -11.47 -28.43
C ASP A 58 17.93 -11.26 -26.93
N ILE A 59 17.24 -11.94 -26.02
CA ILE A 59 17.49 -11.82 -24.56
C ILE A 59 18.58 -12.83 -24.14
N ASN A 60 19.61 -12.37 -23.42
CA ASN A 60 20.61 -13.28 -22.86
C ASN A 60 20.00 -14.12 -21.70
N SER A 61 20.61 -15.27 -21.37
CA SER A 61 20.03 -16.22 -20.40
C SER A 61 19.75 -15.60 -19.02
N ASN A 62 20.56 -14.61 -18.61
CA ASN A 62 20.48 -14.01 -17.29
C ASN A 62 19.34 -12.98 -17.20
N GLU A 63 19.18 -12.14 -18.23
CA GLU A 63 18.05 -11.20 -18.32
C GLU A 63 16.70 -11.95 -18.42
N PHE A 64 16.68 -13.08 -19.14
CA PHE A 64 15.48 -13.92 -19.20
C PHE A 64 15.12 -14.51 -17.82
N GLU A 65 16.12 -14.98 -17.07
CA GLU A 65 15.91 -15.52 -15.73
C GLU A 65 15.39 -14.45 -14.75
N GLU A 66 15.91 -13.22 -14.84
CA GLU A 66 15.45 -12.08 -14.04
C GLU A 66 13.97 -11.74 -14.31
N ILE A 67 13.60 -11.59 -15.58
CA ILE A 67 12.22 -11.31 -16.00
C ILE A 67 11.28 -12.45 -15.61
N PHE A 68 11.73 -13.69 -15.77
CA PHE A 68 10.96 -14.86 -15.38
C PHE A 68 10.71 -14.88 -13.87
N ASN A 69 11.74 -14.64 -13.06
CA ASN A 69 11.63 -14.59 -11.60
C ASN A 69 10.70 -13.46 -11.13
N GLU A 70 10.79 -12.28 -11.75
CA GLU A 70 9.86 -11.18 -11.48
C GLU A 70 8.41 -11.60 -11.77
N LYS A 71 8.16 -12.21 -12.93
CA LYS A 71 6.81 -12.67 -13.32
C LYS A 71 6.27 -13.70 -12.33
N VAL A 72 7.07 -14.70 -11.96
CA VAL A 72 6.68 -15.71 -10.96
C VAL A 72 6.36 -15.07 -9.61
N LEU A 73 7.14 -14.07 -9.19
CA LEU A 73 6.88 -13.35 -7.95
C LEU A 73 5.56 -12.56 -8.01
N ARG A 74 5.27 -11.89 -9.13
CA ARG A 74 3.99 -11.20 -9.34
C ARG A 74 2.81 -12.17 -9.28
N ASP A 75 2.92 -13.30 -9.96
CA ASP A 75 1.86 -14.32 -9.98
C ASP A 75 1.64 -14.91 -8.58
N LEU A 76 2.71 -15.16 -7.82
CA LEU A 76 2.60 -15.61 -6.43
C LEU A 76 1.95 -14.54 -5.53
N THR A 77 2.35 -13.27 -5.69
CA THR A 77 1.77 -12.13 -4.96
C THR A 77 0.26 -12.03 -5.22
N ARG A 78 -0.14 -12.10 -6.49
CA ARG A 78 -1.55 -12.05 -6.91
C ARG A 78 -2.33 -13.25 -6.40
N ALA A 79 -1.77 -14.46 -6.48
CA ALA A 79 -2.38 -15.67 -5.95
C ALA A 79 -2.59 -15.61 -4.42
N TYR A 80 -1.71 -14.91 -3.70
CA TYR A 80 -1.87 -14.67 -2.27
C TYR A 80 -3.02 -13.70 -1.99
N VAL A 81 -3.12 -12.60 -2.76
CA VAL A 81 -4.29 -11.69 -2.67
C VAL A 81 -5.60 -12.43 -3.03
N ASP A 82 -5.58 -13.27 -4.07
CA ASP A 82 -6.70 -14.12 -4.49
C ASP A 82 -7.17 -15.11 -3.41
N LEU A 83 -6.28 -15.48 -2.48
CA LEU A 83 -6.64 -16.31 -1.33
C LEU A 83 -7.45 -15.53 -0.30
N LEU A 84 -7.14 -14.25 -0.10
CA LEU A 84 -7.76 -13.38 0.91
C LEU A 84 -9.10 -12.81 0.44
N GLU A 85 -9.24 -12.53 -0.86
CA GLU A 85 -10.45 -11.91 -1.41
C GLU A 85 -11.76 -12.66 -1.13
N PRO A 86 -11.86 -13.99 -1.23
CA PRO A 86 -13.11 -14.69 -0.92
C PRO A 86 -13.49 -14.65 0.55
N ILE A 87 -12.54 -14.38 1.45
CA ILE A 87 -12.76 -14.33 2.90
C ILE A 87 -13.26 -12.93 3.30
N PHE A 88 -12.65 -11.88 2.73
CA PHE A 88 -12.85 -10.49 3.14
C PHE A 88 -13.58 -9.63 2.08
N GLY A 89 -13.89 -10.19 0.92
CA GLY A 89 -14.57 -9.53 -0.19
C GLY A 89 -16.09 -9.45 -0.03
N SER A 90 -16.73 -8.79 -1.01
CA SER A 90 -18.19 -8.60 -1.05
C SER A 90 -18.87 -9.80 -1.71
N GLY A 91 -19.09 -10.86 -0.95
CA GLY A 91 -19.83 -12.05 -1.40
C GLY A 91 -20.41 -12.80 -0.21
N ALA A 92 -21.61 -13.38 -0.38
CA ALA A 92 -22.50 -13.96 0.62
C ALA A 92 -21.87 -14.53 1.91
N SER A 93 -22.60 -14.34 3.02
CA SER A 93 -22.42 -14.74 4.44
C SER A 93 -21.78 -16.09 4.80
N LYS A 94 -21.39 -16.93 3.85
CA LYS A 94 -20.77 -18.24 4.09
C LYS A 94 -19.43 -18.16 4.82
N ASN A 95 -18.68 -17.06 4.65
CA ASN A 95 -17.36 -16.90 5.25
C ASN A 95 -17.35 -15.93 6.43
N ASP A 96 -18.50 -15.45 6.91
CA ASP A 96 -18.56 -14.49 8.02
C ASP A 96 -17.94 -15.07 9.29
N GLU A 97 -18.19 -16.36 9.58
CA GLU A 97 -17.59 -17.04 10.73
C GLU A 97 -16.06 -17.13 10.60
N LEU A 98 -15.55 -17.47 9.42
CA LEU A 98 -14.10 -17.52 9.16
C LEU A 98 -13.48 -16.13 9.27
N LYS A 99 -14.11 -15.12 8.69
CA LYS A 99 -13.66 -13.73 8.75
C LYS A 99 -13.60 -13.22 10.20
N GLU A 100 -14.67 -13.39 10.96
CA GLU A 100 -14.71 -12.99 12.37
C GLU A 100 -13.67 -13.75 13.19
N TYR A 101 -13.51 -15.04 12.96
CA TYR A 101 -12.47 -15.84 13.60
C TYR A 101 -11.06 -15.31 13.31
N MET A 102 -10.73 -15.06 12.03
CA MET A 102 -9.43 -14.54 11.62
C MET A 102 -9.12 -13.15 12.19
N LEU A 103 -10.14 -12.31 12.42
CA LEU A 103 -9.99 -10.97 13.02
C LEU A 103 -10.02 -10.96 14.55
N ASN A 104 -10.47 -12.05 15.20
CA ASN A 104 -10.52 -12.17 16.66
C ASN A 104 -9.35 -12.98 17.22
N TYR A 105 -8.70 -13.81 16.41
CA TYR A 105 -7.55 -14.61 16.81
C TYR A 105 -6.24 -13.89 16.42
N MET A 106 -5.65 -13.18 17.39
CA MET A 106 -4.48 -12.31 17.20
C MET A 106 -3.31 -12.96 16.42
N PRO A 107 -2.93 -14.23 16.66
CA PRO A 107 -1.86 -14.86 15.88
C PRO A 107 -2.15 -14.95 14.37
N ILE A 108 -3.42 -14.95 13.96
CA ILE A 108 -3.79 -14.80 12.54
C ILE A 108 -3.85 -13.33 12.16
N THR A 109 -4.53 -12.52 12.98
CA THR A 109 -4.80 -11.11 12.67
C THR A 109 -3.51 -10.32 12.46
N GLU A 110 -2.49 -10.52 13.29
CA GLU A 110 -1.22 -9.81 13.22
C GLU A 110 -0.51 -10.03 11.87
N TYR A 111 -0.28 -11.30 11.49
CA TYR A 111 0.36 -11.62 10.21
C TYR A 111 -0.49 -11.23 9.00
N LEU A 112 -1.82 -11.37 9.11
CA LEU A 112 -2.73 -10.89 8.07
C LEU A 112 -2.57 -9.39 7.85
N LEU A 113 -2.64 -8.59 8.91
CA LEU A 113 -2.60 -7.14 8.82
C LEU A 113 -1.24 -6.64 8.33
N LYS A 114 -0.15 -7.25 8.81
CA LYS A 114 1.21 -7.00 8.30
C LYS A 114 1.33 -7.32 6.80
N SER A 115 0.82 -8.48 6.37
CA SER A 115 0.76 -8.85 4.95
C SER A 115 0.02 -7.82 4.11
N LEU A 116 -1.13 -7.31 4.58
CA LEU A 116 -1.89 -6.31 3.82
C LEU A 116 -1.12 -5.01 3.63
N CYS A 117 -0.36 -4.57 4.64
CA CYS A 117 0.52 -3.41 4.52
C CYS A 117 1.60 -3.63 3.45
N HIS A 118 2.32 -4.75 3.50
CA HIS A 118 3.37 -5.06 2.53
C HIS A 118 2.85 -5.27 1.11
N LEU A 119 1.70 -5.95 0.96
CA LEU A 119 1.06 -6.16 -0.34
C LEU A 119 0.59 -4.84 -0.97
N MET A 120 0.19 -3.86 -0.16
CA MET A 120 -0.20 -2.54 -0.65
C MET A 120 1.01 -1.74 -1.15
N THR A 121 2.20 -1.93 -0.57
CA THR A 121 3.43 -1.22 -0.93
C THR A 121 4.33 -2.00 -1.91
N CYS A 122 4.01 -3.26 -2.23
CA CYS A 122 4.80 -4.06 -3.16
C CYS A 122 4.68 -3.53 -4.58
N LYS A 123 5.73 -3.68 -5.40
CA LYS A 123 5.78 -3.15 -6.77
C LYS A 123 4.96 -3.96 -7.78
N ASP A 124 3.69 -4.24 -7.45
CA ASP A 124 2.68 -4.82 -8.33
C ASP A 124 1.36 -4.05 -8.23
N SER A 125 1.07 -3.22 -9.23
CA SER A 125 -0.11 -2.34 -9.21
C SER A 125 -1.43 -3.10 -9.06
N VAL A 126 -1.53 -4.29 -9.66
CA VAL A 126 -2.72 -5.15 -9.54
C VAL A 126 -2.93 -5.59 -8.08
N SER A 127 -1.89 -6.13 -7.45
CA SER A 127 -1.95 -6.53 -6.04
C SER A 127 -2.17 -5.35 -5.11
N CYS A 128 -1.54 -4.20 -5.37
CA CYS A 128 -1.75 -2.95 -4.64
C CYS A 128 -3.22 -2.50 -4.68
N ILE A 129 -3.83 -2.42 -5.87
CA ILE A 129 -5.24 -2.01 -6.02
C ILE A 129 -6.15 -2.98 -5.27
N ARG A 130 -6.01 -4.29 -5.51
CA ARG A 130 -6.87 -5.32 -4.91
C ARG A 130 -6.75 -5.37 -3.40
N THR A 131 -5.53 -5.27 -2.87
CA THR A 131 -5.26 -5.21 -1.43
C THR A 131 -5.84 -3.95 -0.81
N THR A 132 -5.66 -2.79 -1.45
CA THR A 132 -6.23 -1.52 -0.96
C THR A 132 -7.76 -1.59 -0.89
N GLN A 133 -8.40 -2.16 -1.91
CA GLN A 133 -9.86 -2.40 -1.89
C GLN A 133 -10.27 -3.36 -0.79
N LEU A 134 -9.47 -4.39 -0.51
CA LEU A 134 -9.71 -5.31 0.59
C LEU A 134 -9.64 -4.58 1.94
N CYS A 135 -8.63 -3.74 2.14
CA CYS A 135 -8.47 -2.90 3.32
C CYS A 135 -9.69 -2.00 3.55
N VAL A 136 -10.19 -1.33 2.50
CA VAL A 136 -11.43 -0.51 2.58
C VAL A 136 -12.61 -1.34 3.08
N ARG A 137 -12.77 -2.59 2.63
CA ARG A 137 -13.89 -3.47 3.03
C ARG A 137 -13.78 -3.96 4.47
N ILE A 138 -12.56 -4.27 4.94
CA ILE A 138 -12.36 -4.77 6.30
C ILE A 138 -12.29 -3.66 7.34
N LEU A 139 -11.98 -2.42 6.93
CA LEU A 139 -11.77 -1.26 7.81
C LEU A 139 -12.85 -1.10 8.89
N PRO A 140 -14.17 -1.18 8.61
CA PRO A 140 -15.18 -1.05 9.66
C PRO A 140 -15.09 -2.14 10.74
N ASN A 141 -14.61 -3.34 10.39
CA ASN A 141 -14.40 -4.43 11.35
C ASN A 141 -13.13 -4.22 12.18
N LEU A 142 -12.10 -3.62 11.59
CA LEU A 142 -10.87 -3.27 12.31
C LEU A 142 -11.14 -2.15 13.33
N ILE A 143 -11.78 -1.05 12.92
CA ILE A 143 -12.05 0.12 13.78
C ILE A 143 -12.97 -0.23 14.97
N LYS A 144 -13.93 -1.14 14.77
CA LYS A 144 -14.79 -1.65 15.86
C LYS A 144 -13.99 -2.29 17.00
N ARG A 145 -12.82 -2.86 16.71
CA ARG A 145 -11.94 -3.52 17.69
C ARG A 145 -10.95 -2.52 18.22
N GLU A 146 -11.08 -2.13 19.48
CA GLU A 146 -10.22 -1.13 20.11
C GLU A 146 -8.73 -1.48 20.01
N ALA A 147 -8.38 -2.75 20.24
CA ALA A 147 -7.02 -3.27 20.12
C ALA A 147 -6.38 -3.11 18.73
N LEU A 148 -7.18 -2.89 17.67
CA LEU A 148 -6.67 -2.73 16.30
C LEU A 148 -6.66 -1.25 15.85
N ARG A 149 -7.21 -0.33 16.63
CA ARG A 149 -7.30 1.10 16.26
C ARG A 149 -5.93 1.74 16.11
N GLU A 150 -4.98 1.38 16.96
CA GLU A 150 -3.60 1.87 16.87
C GLU A 150 -2.94 1.39 15.58
N PHE A 151 -3.03 0.10 15.28
CA PHE A 151 -2.54 -0.44 14.02
C PHE A 151 -3.15 0.26 12.80
N VAL A 152 -4.47 0.47 12.80
CA VAL A 152 -5.17 1.15 11.68
C VAL A 152 -4.69 2.58 11.51
N GLY A 153 -4.60 3.35 12.60
CA GLY A 153 -4.23 4.75 12.56
C GLY A 153 -2.74 5.01 12.35
N LYS A 154 -1.88 4.05 12.68
CA LYS A 154 -0.42 4.15 12.56
C LYS A 154 0.08 3.35 11.37
N GLU A 155 0.13 2.03 11.46
CA GLU A 155 0.76 1.16 10.47
C GLU A 155 0.01 1.16 9.13
N LEU A 156 -1.30 0.89 9.13
CA LEU A 156 -2.08 0.83 7.88
C LEU A 156 -2.13 2.18 7.18
N LEU A 157 -2.31 3.26 7.94
CA LEU A 157 -2.29 4.62 7.40
C LEU A 157 -0.91 4.99 6.83
N SER A 158 0.16 4.65 7.53
CA SER A 158 1.54 4.89 7.07
C SER A 158 1.83 4.13 5.79
N SER A 159 1.45 2.85 5.69
CA SER A 159 1.63 2.07 4.47
C SER A 159 0.82 2.62 3.29
N ALA A 160 -0.40 3.14 3.54
CA ALA A 160 -1.19 3.76 2.50
C ALA A 160 -0.55 5.07 2.00
N LEU A 161 -0.03 5.90 2.92
CA LEU A 161 0.72 7.11 2.59
C LEU A 161 2.01 6.79 1.83
N GLN A 162 2.73 5.74 2.22
CA GLN A 162 3.94 5.28 1.52
C GLN A 162 3.60 4.82 0.10
N ALA A 163 2.54 4.03 -0.08
CA ALA A 163 2.08 3.62 -1.40
C ALA A 163 1.64 4.83 -2.26
N LEU A 164 1.03 5.86 -1.67
CA LEU A 164 0.68 7.11 -2.36
C LEU A 164 1.90 7.95 -2.76
N HIS A 165 2.95 7.91 -1.96
CA HIS A 165 4.19 8.64 -2.23
C HIS A 165 4.99 8.01 -3.37
N ASP A 166 4.83 6.71 -3.57
CA ASP A 166 5.55 5.96 -4.58
C ASP A 166 4.93 6.13 -5.97
N GLY A 167 5.63 6.86 -6.84
CA GLY A 167 5.19 7.10 -8.22
C GLY A 167 4.94 5.85 -9.07
N TYR A 168 5.42 4.67 -8.65
CA TYR A 168 5.07 3.39 -9.28
C TYR A 168 3.57 3.10 -9.17
N HIS A 169 2.94 3.51 -8.08
CA HIS A 169 1.53 3.24 -7.78
C HIS A 169 0.56 4.30 -8.31
N LYS A 170 0.97 5.11 -9.28
CA LYS A 170 0.15 6.22 -9.80
C LYS A 170 -1.27 5.79 -10.18
N GLU A 171 -1.42 4.62 -10.81
CA GLU A 171 -2.73 4.06 -11.19
C GLU A 171 -3.58 3.66 -9.98
N SER A 172 -2.94 3.29 -8.87
CA SER A 172 -3.56 2.93 -7.60
C SER A 172 -3.94 4.16 -6.74
N HIS A 173 -3.40 5.35 -7.03
CA HIS A 173 -3.64 6.55 -6.20
C HIS A 173 -5.13 6.83 -5.91
N PRO A 174 -6.09 6.71 -6.85
CA PRO A 174 -7.49 6.95 -6.54
C PRO A 174 -8.05 6.03 -5.45
N VAL A 175 -7.66 4.76 -5.42
CA VAL A 175 -8.12 3.82 -4.39
C VAL A 175 -7.37 3.98 -3.08
N ILE A 176 -6.07 4.32 -3.13
CA ILE A 176 -5.26 4.63 -1.95
C ILE A 176 -5.80 5.87 -1.24
N ILE A 177 -6.09 6.94 -1.98
CA ILE A 177 -6.72 8.16 -1.43
C ILE A 177 -8.07 7.84 -0.80
N SER A 178 -8.86 6.93 -1.40
CA SER A 178 -10.10 6.46 -0.79
C SER A 178 -9.84 5.83 0.57
N LEU A 179 -8.90 4.88 0.65
CA LEU A 179 -8.57 4.21 1.91
C LEU A 179 -8.09 5.21 2.98
N ILE A 180 -7.19 6.13 2.63
CA ILE A 180 -6.71 7.17 3.56
C ILE A 180 -7.87 8.04 4.05
N THR A 181 -8.77 8.42 3.14
CA THR A 181 -9.96 9.21 3.48
C THR A 181 -10.87 8.46 4.46
N ASP A 182 -11.13 7.18 4.17
CA ASP A 182 -12.01 6.34 4.97
C ASP A 182 -11.39 6.08 6.36
N ILE A 183 -10.09 5.77 6.45
CA ILE A 183 -9.36 5.64 7.73
C ILE A 183 -9.50 6.92 8.55
N TYR A 184 -9.24 8.08 7.94
CA TYR A 184 -9.26 9.33 8.67
C TYR A 184 -10.68 9.66 9.17
N ILE A 185 -11.69 9.58 8.31
CA ILE A 185 -13.07 9.92 8.70
C ILE A 185 -13.63 8.96 9.74
N ASP A 186 -13.37 7.66 9.61
CA ASP A 186 -14.00 6.65 10.45
C ASP A 186 -13.29 6.50 11.80
N LEU A 187 -11.96 6.66 11.85
CA LEU A 187 -11.18 6.50 13.08
C LEU A 187 -10.99 7.80 13.85
N ARG A 188 -10.84 8.95 13.18
CA ARG A 188 -10.54 10.24 13.84
C ARG A 188 -11.57 10.68 14.89
N PRO A 189 -12.89 10.46 14.73
CA PRO A 189 -13.88 10.86 15.74
C PRO A 189 -13.72 10.12 17.08
N ILE A 190 -13.05 8.97 17.09
CA ILE A 190 -12.88 8.11 18.26
C ILE A 190 -11.42 7.89 18.66
N SER A 191 -10.46 8.49 17.94
CA SER A 191 -9.02 8.34 18.19
C SER A 191 -8.23 9.53 17.63
N THR A 192 -7.19 9.96 18.34
CA THR A 192 -6.26 11.01 17.88
C THR A 192 -5.18 10.49 16.93
N ILE A 193 -5.00 9.17 16.85
CA ILE A 193 -3.89 8.52 16.14
C ILE A 193 -3.80 8.95 14.66
N PRO A 194 -4.88 9.03 13.86
CA PRO A 194 -4.78 9.50 12.48
C PRO A 194 -4.21 10.92 12.34
N PHE A 195 -4.52 11.80 13.30
CA PHE A 195 -4.00 13.17 13.32
C PHE A 195 -2.51 13.19 13.65
N GLU A 196 -2.11 12.44 14.67
CA GLU A 196 -0.70 12.32 15.08
C GLU A 196 0.15 11.70 13.97
N THR A 197 -0.35 10.66 13.30
CA THR A 197 0.31 10.04 12.14
C THR A 197 0.51 11.05 11.01
N PHE A 198 -0.50 11.85 10.67
CA PHE A 198 -0.36 12.92 9.68
C PHE A 198 0.65 13.99 10.10
N ALA A 199 0.62 14.43 11.36
CA ALA A 199 1.55 15.43 11.87
C ALA A 199 3.01 14.94 11.79
N ASN A 200 3.25 13.70 12.21
CA ASN A 200 4.58 13.10 12.28
C ASN A 200 5.16 12.78 10.90
N LEU A 201 4.40 12.10 10.03
CA LEU A 201 4.93 11.63 8.75
C LEU A 201 5.11 12.75 7.73
N LEU A 202 4.25 13.76 7.78
CA LEU A 202 4.23 14.82 6.77
C LEU A 202 5.05 16.03 7.20
N ASN A 203 5.65 16.00 8.40
CA ASN A 203 6.34 17.11 9.06
C ASN A 203 5.56 18.43 8.89
N MET A 204 4.24 18.33 9.05
CA MET A 204 3.31 19.40 8.65
C MET A 204 3.17 20.43 9.77
N ASP A 205 3.03 21.68 9.35
CA ASP A 205 2.59 22.74 10.25
C ASP A 205 1.21 22.41 10.83
N TYR A 206 1.09 22.42 12.16
CA TYR A 206 -0.14 22.12 12.89
C TYR A 206 -1.30 23.01 12.42
N GLY A 207 -1.05 24.26 12.02
CA GLY A 207 -2.06 25.15 11.48
C GLY A 207 -2.67 24.66 10.16
N LYS A 208 -1.86 24.08 9.27
CA LYS A 208 -2.35 23.48 8.02
C LYS A 208 -3.20 22.23 8.28
N LEU A 209 -2.79 21.40 9.24
CA LEU A 209 -3.53 20.19 9.59
C LEU A 209 -4.88 20.52 10.24
N GLN A 210 -4.94 21.53 11.12
CA GLN A 210 -6.20 22.02 11.69
C GLN A 210 -7.15 22.56 10.62
N LYS A 211 -6.64 23.35 9.67
CA LYS A 211 -7.47 23.85 8.56
C LYS A 211 -8.03 22.69 7.74
N PHE A 212 -7.22 21.68 7.46
CA PHE A 212 -7.67 20.46 6.79
C PHE A 212 -8.80 19.76 7.55
N GLU A 213 -8.69 19.59 8.88
CA GLU A 213 -9.77 19.00 9.68
C GLU A 213 -11.07 19.81 9.62
N VAL A 214 -10.97 21.15 9.67
CA VAL A 214 -12.13 22.05 9.54
C VAL A 214 -12.80 21.83 8.19
N ASP A 215 -12.05 21.91 7.09
CA ASP A 215 -12.57 21.73 5.74
C ASP A 215 -13.21 20.34 5.57
N LEU A 216 -12.57 19.29 6.12
CA LEU A 216 -13.05 17.91 6.05
C LEU A 216 -14.35 17.71 6.85
N SER A 217 -14.46 18.32 8.04
CA SER A 217 -15.63 18.21 8.91
C SER A 217 -16.87 18.91 8.34
N GLN A 218 -16.69 19.99 7.57
CA GLN A 218 -17.77 20.74 6.93
C GLN A 218 -18.33 20.04 5.70
N ALA A 219 -17.53 19.18 5.05
CA ALA A 219 -17.98 18.40 3.92
C ALA A 219 -18.89 17.24 4.39
N SER A 220 -20.08 17.14 3.80
CA SER A 220 -21.01 16.02 4.04
C SER A 220 -20.89 14.91 3.00
N GLU A 221 -20.56 15.26 1.75
CA GLU A 221 -20.44 14.30 0.66
C GLU A 221 -19.06 13.62 0.63
N LEU A 222 -19.05 12.29 0.52
CA LEU A 222 -17.82 11.49 0.44
C LEU A 222 -16.92 11.92 -0.73
N LYS A 223 -17.50 12.30 -1.87
CA LYS A 223 -16.75 12.78 -3.03
C LYS A 223 -16.00 14.08 -2.74
N ILE A 224 -16.62 14.99 -1.98
CA ILE A 224 -16.00 16.25 -1.56
C ILE A 224 -14.88 15.97 -0.57
N ARG A 225 -15.13 15.10 0.43
CA ARG A 225 -14.10 14.69 1.41
C ARG A 225 -12.88 14.08 0.75
N LYS A 226 -13.06 13.18 -0.22
CA LYS A 226 -11.95 12.60 -1.00
C LYS A 226 -11.16 13.65 -1.77
N ASN A 227 -11.83 14.67 -2.31
CA ASN A 227 -11.16 15.76 -3.00
C ASN A 227 -10.35 16.65 -2.04
N ILE A 228 -10.85 16.89 -0.83
CA ILE A 228 -10.13 17.62 0.22
C ILE A 228 -8.87 16.85 0.62
N VAL A 229 -8.99 15.55 0.92
CA VAL A 229 -7.85 14.68 1.23
C VAL A 229 -6.85 14.64 0.08
N LYS A 230 -7.32 14.46 -1.15
CA LYS A 230 -6.45 14.49 -2.34
C LYS A 230 -5.63 15.77 -2.40
N LYS A 231 -6.29 16.95 -2.32
CA LYS A 231 -5.62 18.25 -2.36
C LYS A 231 -4.62 18.44 -1.22
N PHE A 232 -4.98 17.98 -0.03
CA PHE A 232 -4.11 18.03 1.13
C PHE A 232 -2.82 17.21 0.94
N LEU A 233 -2.92 16.05 0.27
CA LEU A 233 -1.82 15.14 0.03
C LEU A 233 -1.10 15.35 -1.32
N GLU A 234 -1.48 16.36 -2.11
CA GLU A 234 -0.86 16.62 -3.42
C GLU A 234 0.67 16.79 -3.33
N GLY A 235 1.16 17.45 -2.27
CA GLY A 235 2.59 17.70 -2.07
C GLY A 235 3.44 16.47 -1.78
N ILE A 236 2.82 15.36 -1.37
CA ILE A 236 3.53 14.09 -1.10
C ILE A 236 3.20 13.01 -2.13
N THR A 237 2.24 13.25 -3.02
CA THR A 237 1.79 12.26 -3.99
C THR A 237 2.88 12.01 -5.03
N GLY A 238 3.25 10.75 -5.22
CA GLY A 238 4.26 10.35 -6.19
C GLY A 238 3.88 10.71 -7.63
N VAL A 239 4.89 10.93 -8.47
CA VAL A 239 4.73 11.08 -9.92
C VAL A 239 5.50 9.97 -10.63
N SER A 240 5.00 9.50 -11.77
CA SER A 240 5.67 8.41 -12.48
C SER A 240 7.01 8.87 -13.06
N LYS A 241 7.96 7.95 -13.29
CA LYS A 241 9.29 8.26 -13.84
C LYS A 241 9.21 9.08 -15.15
N GLY A 242 8.22 8.80 -16.00
CA GLY A 242 7.99 9.52 -17.25
C GLY A 242 7.45 10.95 -17.09
N GLU A 243 7.04 11.34 -15.88
CA GLU A 243 6.56 12.68 -15.54
C GLU A 243 7.60 13.52 -14.81
N TRP A 244 8.65 12.91 -14.27
CA TRP A 244 9.75 13.63 -13.59
C TRP A 244 10.42 14.66 -14.49
N PHE A 245 10.43 14.40 -15.81
CA PHE A 245 11.05 15.27 -16.82
C PHE A 245 10.04 16.12 -17.59
N LYS A 246 8.73 15.97 -17.32
CA LYS A 246 7.72 16.86 -17.89
C LYS A 246 7.68 18.11 -17.03
N ILE A 247 8.15 19.22 -17.59
CA ILE A 247 7.93 20.53 -17.00
C ILE A 247 6.41 20.74 -16.99
N ASN A 248 5.79 20.67 -15.81
CA ASN A 248 4.40 21.09 -15.64
C ASN A 248 4.35 22.59 -15.88
N ILE A 249 3.98 22.98 -17.10
CA ILE A 249 3.64 24.36 -17.44
C ILE A 249 2.26 24.64 -16.84
N THR A 250 2.15 24.65 -15.52
CA THR A 250 1.03 25.27 -14.80
C THR A 250 1.37 26.74 -14.63
N GLY A 251 1.18 27.49 -15.71
CA GLY A 251 1.36 28.93 -15.77
C GLY A 251 1.11 29.39 -17.20
N GLU A 252 0.06 30.19 -17.40
CA GLU A 252 -0.20 30.87 -18.66
C GLU A 252 1.07 31.59 -19.14
N GLN A 253 1.58 31.26 -20.32
CA GLN A 253 1.82 32.18 -21.44
C GLN A 253 2.73 31.62 -22.55
N LYS A 254 2.42 32.12 -23.75
CA LYS A 254 3.04 32.05 -25.07
C LYS A 254 4.54 31.71 -25.14
N SER A 255 4.85 30.75 -26.02
CA SER A 255 6.00 30.70 -26.94
C SER A 255 7.22 31.58 -26.62
N THR A 256 8.34 30.98 -26.23
CA THR A 256 9.61 31.06 -27.00
C THR A 256 10.63 30.03 -26.51
N LYS A 257 11.28 29.34 -27.45
CA LYS A 257 12.42 28.45 -27.20
C LYS A 257 13.51 29.15 -26.39
N ARG A 258 13.94 28.57 -25.26
CA ARG A 258 15.30 28.76 -24.71
C ARG A 258 15.80 27.48 -24.06
N THR A 259 16.85 26.91 -24.66
CA THR A 259 17.73 25.91 -24.04
C THR A 259 18.49 26.60 -22.92
N LEU A 260 18.38 26.11 -21.69
CA LEU A 260 19.24 26.52 -20.58
C LEU A 260 19.99 25.28 -20.08
N ALA A 261 21.31 25.31 -20.27
CA ALA A 261 22.23 24.35 -19.67
C ALA A 261 22.28 24.60 -18.16
N GLY A 262 21.62 23.75 -17.38
CA GLY A 262 21.69 23.75 -15.92
C GLY A 262 22.67 22.68 -15.44
N ASN A 263 23.73 23.09 -14.74
CA ASN A 263 24.58 22.16 -13.99
C ASN A 263 23.74 21.48 -12.90
N TYR A 264 23.59 20.16 -13.04
CA TYR A 264 22.83 19.33 -12.11
C TYR A 264 23.66 19.00 -10.87
N ILE A 265 23.08 19.22 -9.69
CA ILE A 265 23.54 18.63 -8.43
C ILE A 265 22.56 17.53 -8.07
N LYS A 266 23.04 16.29 -8.04
CA LYS A 266 22.27 15.12 -7.64
C LYS A 266 21.66 15.36 -6.25
N PRO A 267 20.34 15.22 -6.07
CA PRO A 267 19.75 15.29 -4.75
C PRO A 267 20.35 14.17 -3.90
N LYS A 268 20.87 14.53 -2.72
CA LYS A 268 21.30 13.54 -1.73
C LYS A 268 20.08 12.71 -1.37
N ILE A 269 20.27 11.40 -1.52
CA ILE A 269 19.33 10.33 -1.16
C ILE A 269 18.76 10.64 0.23
N GLY A 270 17.44 10.64 0.34
CA GLY A 270 16.73 10.98 1.56
C GLY A 270 17.00 9.97 2.68
N VAL A 271 17.08 10.52 3.89
CA VAL A 271 17.17 9.98 5.25
C VAL A 271 16.57 8.57 5.48
N LEU A 272 17.12 7.52 4.87
CA LEU A 272 17.02 6.11 5.30
C LEU A 272 18.32 5.32 5.00
N ASP A 273 19.48 5.98 5.06
CA ASP A 273 20.76 5.35 5.42
C ASP A 273 20.98 5.45 6.94
N VAL A 274 19.92 5.24 7.72
CA VAL A 274 20.05 5.05 9.17
C VAL A 274 19.95 3.56 9.43
N ASP A 275 21.11 2.91 9.48
CA ASP A 275 21.28 1.61 10.15
C ASP A 275 20.90 1.78 11.63
N ASP A 276 19.63 1.55 11.97
CA ASP A 276 19.24 1.33 13.37
C ASP A 276 18.38 0.06 13.46
N PRO A 277 18.97 -1.09 13.87
CA PRO A 277 18.26 -2.36 13.99
C PRO A 277 17.37 -2.47 15.24
N THR A 278 17.19 -1.40 16.03
CA THR A 278 16.72 -1.54 17.42
C THR A 278 15.26 -1.13 17.68
N GLY A 279 14.51 -0.70 16.67
CA GLY A 279 13.16 -0.13 16.88
C GLY A 279 11.97 -1.11 16.98
N LEU A 280 12.18 -2.43 16.93
CA LEU A 280 11.10 -3.43 16.83
C LEU A 280 10.93 -4.33 18.06
N VAL A 281 11.68 -4.09 19.15
CA VAL A 281 11.64 -4.95 20.34
C VAL A 281 10.75 -4.40 21.45
N ASP A 282 10.50 -3.10 21.54
CA ASP A 282 9.85 -2.50 22.72
C ASP A 282 8.34 -2.28 22.59
N LEU A 283 7.66 -2.99 21.67
CA LEU A 283 6.19 -2.90 21.52
C LEU A 283 5.42 -4.13 22.00
N PHE A 284 6.12 -5.15 22.51
CA PHE A 284 5.52 -6.42 22.94
C PHE A 284 6.06 -6.98 24.26
N ASP A 285 6.60 -6.12 25.13
CA ASP A 285 6.77 -6.42 26.57
C ASP A 285 5.71 -5.68 27.41
#